data_AF-V5FR93-F1
#
_entry.id   AF-V5FR93-F1
#
_cell.length_a   1.000
_cell.length_b   1.000
_cell.length_c   1.000
_cell.angle_alpha   90.00
_cell.angle_beta   90.00
_cell.angle_gamma   90.00
#
_symmetry.space_group_name_H-M   'P 1'
#
loop_
_entity.id
_entity.type
_entity.pdbx_description
1 polymer ?
#
loop_
_entity_poly.entity_id
_entity_poly.type
_entity_poly.pdbx_seq_one_letter_code
_entity_poly.pdbx_strand_id
1 'polypeptide(L)'
;MFKEFTKLRTFDVKFISTNYAKRNSEAAGITKKSDYYKNLGDAEENIDGKPREWNDALPYESIPGPKPLPLIGNIFRFLPFIGEYYNLPIREMYESFKTKYGNVVSLTGVGRPPIIFLFDVQDMEKHL
;
A
#
# COMPACT_ATOMS: atom_id res chain seq x y z
N MET A 1 33.43 45.96 12.60
CA MET A 1 32.50 46.57 13.56
C MET A 1 31.09 46.39 12.99
N PHE A 2 30.28 45.49 13.59
CA PHE A 2 28.82 45.20 13.40
C PHE A 2 28.30 44.99 11.95
N LYS A 3 27.97 43.78 11.44
CA LYS A 3 26.93 42.76 11.77
C LYS A 3 25.52 43.32 11.99
N GLU A 4 24.62 43.14 11.00
CA GLU A 4 23.16 42.95 11.15
C GLU A 4 22.58 42.40 9.83
N PHE A 5 22.42 41.08 9.68
CA PHE A 5 21.23 40.26 10.00
C PHE A 5 19.95 40.64 9.24
N THR A 6 19.88 40.21 7.97
CA THR A 6 18.60 40.14 7.24
C THR A 6 17.79 38.96 7.77
N LYS A 7 16.67 39.29 8.39
CA LYS A 7 15.74 38.42 9.12
C LYS A 7 15.08 37.39 8.20
N LEU A 8 15.57 36.15 8.20
CA LEU A 8 14.87 35.00 7.61
C LEU A 8 13.63 34.69 8.46
N ARG A 9 12.44 34.86 7.87
CA ARG A 9 11.20 34.32 8.44
C ARG A 9 11.28 32.79 8.33
N THR A 10 11.61 32.14 9.44
CA THR A 10 11.46 30.69 9.59
C THR A 10 9.97 30.37 9.54
N PHE A 11 9.54 29.66 8.51
CA PHE A 11 8.26 28.96 8.54
C PHE A 11 8.42 27.80 9.52
N ASP A 12 7.74 27.85 10.66
CA ASP A 12 7.63 26.73 11.58
C ASP A 12 6.83 25.60 10.91
N VAL A 13 7.49 24.80 10.08
CA VAL A 13 6.95 23.53 9.62
C VAL A 13 7.15 22.53 10.76
N LYS A 14 6.09 22.32 11.54
CA LYS A 14 6.05 21.29 12.57
C LYS A 14 6.01 19.92 11.90
N PHE A 15 7.17 19.31 11.68
CA PHE A 15 7.27 17.92 11.27
C PHE A 15 6.68 17.03 12.36
N ILE A 16 5.47 16.51 12.15
CA ILE A 16 4.88 15.48 13.00
C ILE A 16 5.56 14.17 12.64
N SER A 17 6.68 13.88 13.31
CA SER A 17 7.24 12.53 13.34
C SER A 17 6.31 11.64 14.16
N THR A 18 5.72 10.62 13.54
CA THR A 18 5.01 9.56 14.26
C THR A 18 6.03 8.62 14.90
N ASN A 19 6.76 9.11 15.90
CA ASN A 19 7.55 8.23 16.76
C ASN A 19 6.58 7.34 17.54
N TYR A 20 6.55 6.05 17.18
CA TYR A 20 5.70 5.02 17.76
C TYR A 20 5.88 4.87 19.29
N ALA A 21 7.05 5.26 19.83
CA ALA A 21 7.45 4.99 21.20
C ALA A 21 6.74 5.83 22.29
N LYS A 22 5.96 6.87 21.95
CA LYS A 22 5.44 7.83 22.95
C LYS A 22 3.91 7.94 22.96
N ARG A 23 3.21 6.80 22.94
CA ARG A 23 1.75 6.73 23.04
C ARG A 23 1.20 5.95 24.25
N ASN A 24 2.06 5.54 25.18
CA ASN A 24 1.64 4.77 26.36
C ASN A 24 1.66 5.63 27.63
N SER A 25 0.55 6.30 27.90
CA SER A 25 0.13 6.54 29.29
C SER A 25 -1.37 6.77 29.42
N GLU A 26 -2.09 7.24 28.38
CA GLU A 26 -3.51 7.60 28.53
C GLU A 26 -4.31 7.34 27.24
N ALA A 27 -4.62 6.07 26.98
CA ALA A 27 -5.79 5.66 26.18
C ALA A 27 -6.02 4.18 26.41
N ALA A 28 -6.78 3.87 27.46
CA ALA A 28 -7.35 2.55 27.68
C ALA A 28 -8.12 2.10 26.40
N GLY A 29 -7.84 0.88 25.94
CA GLY A 29 -8.66 0.19 24.93
C GLY A 29 -8.19 0.31 23.47
N ILE A 30 -6.99 -0.17 23.14
CA ILE A 30 -6.66 -0.58 21.75
C ILE A 30 -6.32 -2.08 21.74
N THR A 31 -7.33 -2.89 22.07
CA THR A 31 -7.57 -4.18 21.42
C THR A 31 -8.00 -3.86 19.99
N LYS A 32 -7.16 -3.95 18.94
CA LYS A 32 -7.68 -3.85 17.54
C LYS A 32 -6.76 -4.18 16.36
N LYS A 33 -5.68 -4.96 16.50
CA LYS A 33 -5.05 -5.59 15.31
C LYS A 33 -4.61 -7.02 15.54
N SER A 34 -3.89 -7.29 16.63
CA SER A 34 -3.50 -8.67 16.99
C SER A 34 -4.71 -9.55 17.27
N ASP A 35 -5.70 -9.01 17.97
CA ASP A 35 -6.87 -9.78 18.43
C ASP A 35 -7.86 -10.02 17.30
N TYR A 36 -7.83 -9.17 16.28
CA TYR A 36 -8.60 -9.36 15.05
C TYR A 36 -8.12 -10.62 14.28
N TYR A 37 -6.81 -10.75 14.04
CA TYR A 37 -6.26 -11.97 13.40
C TYR A 37 -6.34 -13.23 14.28
N LYS A 38 -6.44 -13.08 15.61
CA LYS A 38 -6.62 -14.22 16.52
C LYS A 38 -8.02 -14.82 16.46
N ASN A 39 -9.04 -13.99 16.25
CA ASN A 39 -10.44 -14.41 16.30
C ASN A 39 -11.05 -14.65 14.90
N LEU A 40 -10.30 -14.41 13.83
CA LEU A 40 -10.73 -14.73 12.46
C LEU A 40 -10.81 -16.25 12.22
N GLY A 41 -10.15 -17.06 13.05
CA GLY A 41 -10.13 -18.52 12.97
C GLY A 41 -11.33 -19.22 13.60
N ASP A 42 -12.25 -18.49 14.22
CA ASP A 42 -13.34 -19.06 15.02
C ASP A 42 -14.66 -19.16 14.22
N ALA A 43 -14.70 -18.59 13.01
CA ALA A 43 -15.78 -18.77 12.06
C ALA A 43 -15.35 -19.80 11.00
N GLU A 44 -15.74 -21.06 11.25
CA GLU A 44 -15.56 -22.26 10.43
C GLU A 44 -14.28 -23.06 10.67
N GLU A 45 -14.44 -24.00 11.60
CA GLU A 45 -13.61 -25.17 11.88
C GLU A 45 -13.22 -25.91 10.57
N ASN A 46 -12.11 -25.50 9.96
CA ASN A 46 -11.33 -26.31 9.03
C ASN A 46 -10.15 -26.87 9.81
N ILE A 47 -10.02 -28.19 9.82
CA ILE A 47 -9.02 -28.99 10.55
C ILE A 47 -7.56 -28.60 10.17
N ASP A 48 -7.40 -27.77 9.13
CA ASP A 48 -6.13 -27.36 8.53
C ASP A 48 -5.87 -25.84 8.62
N GLY A 49 -6.75 -25.06 9.26
CA GLY A 49 -6.61 -23.60 9.41
C GLY A 49 -6.73 -22.80 8.10
N LYS A 50 -7.20 -23.42 7.02
CA LYS A 50 -7.37 -22.80 5.70
C LYS A 50 -8.80 -22.30 5.52
N PRO A 51 -9.02 -21.10 4.96
CA PRO A 51 -10.36 -20.64 4.61
C PRO A 51 -10.96 -21.55 3.52
N ARG A 52 -12.29 -21.64 3.47
CA ARG A 52 -13.01 -22.52 2.52
C ARG A 52 -12.55 -22.41 1.07
N GLU A 53 -12.24 -21.19 0.63
CA GLU A 53 -11.83 -20.88 -0.74
C GLU A 53 -10.33 -21.09 -1.02
N TRP A 54 -9.55 -21.57 -0.04
CA TRP A 54 -8.10 -21.72 -0.19
C TRP A 54 -7.71 -22.64 -1.34
N ASN A 55 -8.45 -23.73 -1.54
CA ASN A 55 -8.15 -24.71 -2.59
C ASN A 55 -8.54 -24.20 -3.99
N ASP A 56 -9.41 -23.19 -4.08
CA ASP A 56 -9.85 -22.57 -5.32
C ASP A 56 -9.04 -21.31 -5.67
N ALA A 57 -8.14 -20.89 -4.79
CA ALA A 57 -7.32 -19.70 -4.98
C ALA A 57 -6.39 -19.87 -6.17
N LEU A 58 -6.38 -18.88 -7.06
CA LEU A 58 -5.46 -18.83 -8.19
C LEU A 58 -4.01 -18.56 -7.70
N PRO A 59 -2.99 -19.02 -8.44
CA PRO A 59 -1.59 -18.71 -8.13
C PRO A 59 -1.31 -17.21 -8.09
N TYR A 60 -0.33 -16.79 -7.29
CA TYR A 60 0.04 -15.38 -7.14
C TYR A 60 0.43 -14.71 -8.48
N GLU A 61 1.09 -15.46 -9.36
CA GLU A 61 1.55 -15.01 -10.67
C GLU A 61 0.40 -14.75 -11.66
N SER A 62 -0.81 -15.24 -11.37
CA SER A 62 -1.99 -14.97 -12.20
C SER A 62 -2.65 -13.63 -11.89
N ILE A 63 -2.21 -12.92 -10.83
CA ILE A 63 -2.74 -11.60 -10.52
C ILE A 63 -2.42 -10.65 -11.69
N PRO A 64 -3.42 -10.01 -12.30
CA PRO A 64 -3.20 -9.17 -13.46
C PRO A 64 -2.46 -7.89 -13.07
N GLY A 65 -1.72 -7.30 -14.01
CA GLY A 65 -1.02 -6.04 -13.76
C GLY A 65 0.06 -5.71 -14.78
N PRO A 66 0.71 -4.54 -14.63
CA PRO A 66 1.80 -4.15 -15.52
C PRO A 66 2.93 -5.17 -15.48
N LYS A 67 3.22 -5.77 -16.64
CA LYS A 67 4.31 -6.75 -16.73
C LYS A 67 5.66 -6.03 -16.74
N PRO A 68 6.59 -6.42 -15.85
CA PRO A 68 7.92 -5.83 -15.80
C PRO A 68 8.72 -6.19 -17.06
N LEU A 69 9.50 -5.23 -17.58
CA LEU A 69 10.48 -5.51 -18.62
C LEU A 69 11.68 -6.26 -18.05
N PRO A 70 12.38 -7.08 -18.87
CA PRO A 70 13.63 -7.68 -18.46
C PRO A 70 14.61 -6.57 -18.04
N LEU A 71 15.27 -6.74 -16.89
CA LEU A 71 16.26 -5.84 -16.28
C LEU A 71 15.70 -4.56 -15.60
N ILE A 72 14.78 -3.83 -16.23
CA ILE A 72 14.35 -2.50 -15.74
C ILE A 72 13.06 -2.59 -14.91
N GLY A 73 12.30 -3.69 -15.03
CA GLY A 73 11.06 -3.85 -14.29
C GLY A 73 9.94 -2.95 -14.81
N ASN A 74 9.08 -2.45 -13.92
CA ASN A 74 8.04 -1.47 -14.25
C ASN A 74 8.48 -0.02 -13.95
N ILE A 75 9.69 0.21 -13.43
CA ILE A 75 10.21 1.57 -13.16
C ILE A 75 10.13 2.46 -14.41
N PHE A 76 10.38 1.90 -15.61
CA PHE A 76 10.34 2.67 -16.86
C PHE A 76 8.99 3.36 -17.11
N ARG A 77 7.88 2.81 -16.61
CA ARG A 77 6.53 3.38 -16.76
C ARG A 77 6.37 4.70 -16.00
N PHE A 78 7.30 5.01 -15.10
CA PHE A 78 7.32 6.22 -14.29
C PHE A 78 8.45 7.19 -14.70
N LEU A 79 9.19 6.93 -15.78
CA LEU A 79 10.28 7.79 -16.23
C LEU A 79 9.77 9.02 -17.02
N PRO A 80 10.46 10.17 -16.92
CA PRO A 80 10.12 11.38 -17.67
C PRO A 80 10.03 11.12 -19.18
N PHE A 81 9.07 11.78 -19.83
CA PHE A 81 8.83 11.77 -21.29
C PHE A 81 8.35 10.44 -21.90
N ILE A 82 8.74 9.28 -21.35
CA ILE A 82 8.45 7.96 -21.92
C ILE A 82 7.47 7.13 -21.08
N GLY A 83 7.35 7.42 -19.78
CA GLY A 83 6.56 6.65 -18.85
C GLY A 83 5.08 7.03 -18.92
N GLU A 84 4.21 6.05 -19.11
CA GLU A 84 2.74 6.23 -19.13
C GLU A 84 2.18 6.84 -17.82
N TYR A 85 2.93 6.77 -16.72
CA TYR A 85 2.52 7.24 -15.40
C TYR A 85 3.34 8.42 -14.86
N TYR A 86 4.31 8.95 -15.61
CA TYR A 86 5.28 9.94 -15.10
C TYR A 86 4.64 11.22 -14.54
N ASN A 87 3.59 11.73 -15.20
CA ASN A 87 2.92 12.97 -14.81
C ASN A 87 1.40 12.76 -14.68
N LEU A 88 0.99 11.52 -14.44
CA LEU A 88 -0.42 11.18 -14.30
C LEU A 88 -0.85 11.42 -12.84
N PRO A 89 -1.94 12.15 -12.57
CA PRO A 89 -2.49 12.26 -11.23
C PRO A 89 -2.73 10.87 -10.63
N ILE A 90 -2.43 10.68 -9.34
CA ILE A 90 -2.53 9.37 -8.67
C ILE A 90 -3.92 8.74 -8.84
N ARG A 91 -4.97 9.57 -8.81
CA ARG A 91 -6.34 9.12 -9.05
C ARG A 91 -6.51 8.49 -10.43
N GLU A 92 -6.06 9.19 -11.47
CA GLU A 92 -6.14 8.70 -12.85
C GLU A 92 -5.27 7.45 -13.05
N MET A 93 -4.12 7.37 -12.38
CA MET A 93 -3.29 6.17 -12.37
C MET A 93 -4.05 4.97 -11.78
N TYR A 94 -4.70 5.12 -10.63
CA TYR A 94 -5.51 4.07 -10.02
C TYR A 94 -6.73 3.69 -10.87
N GLU A 95 -7.41 4.69 -11.44
CA GLU A 95 -8.51 4.45 -12.39
C GLU A 95 -8.01 3.68 -13.63
N SER A 96 -6.81 3.99 -14.12
CA SER A 96 -6.18 3.27 -15.24
C SER A 96 -5.86 1.81 -14.89
N PHE A 97 -5.36 1.55 -13.67
CA PHE A 97 -5.09 0.20 -13.20
C PHE A 97 -6.39 -0.60 -13.08
N LYS A 98 -7.40 -0.02 -12.44
CA LYS A 98 -8.72 -0.66 -12.29
C LYS A 98 -9.33 -0.98 -13.65
N THR A 99 -9.29 -0.04 -14.58
CA THR A 99 -9.89 -0.20 -15.92
C THR A 99 -9.14 -1.23 -16.75
N LYS A 100 -7.81 -1.28 -16.67
CA LYS A 100 -6.97 -2.15 -17.52
C LYS A 100 -6.79 -3.56 -16.99
N TYR A 101 -6.79 -3.73 -15.66
CA TYR A 101 -6.44 -5.00 -15.02
C TYR A 101 -7.52 -5.52 -14.06
N GLY A 102 -8.54 -4.73 -13.72
CA GLY A 102 -9.64 -5.13 -12.85
C GLY A 102 -9.45 -4.72 -11.38
N ASN A 103 -10.17 -5.38 -10.48
CA ASN A 103 -10.25 -4.99 -9.08
C ASN A 103 -9.01 -5.36 -8.24
N VAL A 104 -8.19 -6.29 -8.71
CA VAL A 104 -6.95 -6.74 -8.02
C VAL A 104 -5.79 -6.59 -8.99
N VAL A 105 -4.79 -5.77 -8.65
CA VAL A 105 -3.69 -5.45 -9.57
C VAL A 105 -2.34 -5.62 -8.89
N SER A 106 -1.43 -6.36 -9.52
CA SER A 106 -0.06 -6.53 -9.06
C SER A 106 0.89 -5.56 -9.77
N LEU A 107 1.65 -4.79 -8.98
CA LEU A 107 2.73 -3.94 -9.46
C LEU A 107 4.05 -4.40 -8.87
N THR A 108 4.90 -4.96 -9.73
CA THR A 108 6.22 -5.49 -9.37
C THR A 108 7.33 -4.70 -10.05
N GLY A 109 8.58 -4.89 -9.60
CA GLY A 109 9.73 -4.32 -10.30
C GLY A 109 9.76 -2.79 -10.31
N VAL A 110 9.31 -2.16 -9.22
CA VAL A 110 9.36 -0.70 -8.98
C VAL A 110 10.38 -0.31 -7.90
N GLY A 111 11.38 -1.16 -7.65
CA GLY A 111 12.37 -0.95 -6.58
C GLY A 111 11.83 -1.14 -5.16
N ARG A 112 10.62 -1.68 -5.04
CA ARG A 112 9.94 -2.03 -3.78
C ARG A 112 9.49 -3.50 -3.85
N PRO A 113 9.17 -4.11 -2.70
CA PRO A 113 8.42 -5.37 -2.70
C PRO A 113 7.15 -5.25 -3.55
N PRO A 114 6.66 -6.36 -4.15
CA PRO A 114 5.42 -6.36 -4.92
C PRO A 114 4.28 -5.65 -4.20
N ILE A 115 3.59 -4.75 -4.90
CA ILE A 115 2.44 -3.99 -4.38
C ILE A 115 1.19 -4.57 -5.02
N ILE A 116 0.23 -4.97 -4.18
CA ILE A 116 -1.11 -5.37 -4.64
C ILE A 116 -2.08 -4.23 -4.37
N PHE A 117 -2.74 -3.76 -5.42
CA PHE A 117 -3.85 -2.82 -5.31
C PHE A 117 -5.16 -3.59 -5.28
N LEU A 118 -5.99 -3.32 -4.28
CA LEU A 118 -7.37 -3.77 -4.18
C LEU A 118 -8.27 -2.57 -4.44
N PHE A 119 -9.27 -2.71 -5.29
CA PHE A 119 -10.22 -1.65 -5.64
C PHE A 119 -11.67 -1.99 -5.27
N ASP A 120 -11.93 -3.20 -4.79
CA ASP A 120 -13.21 -3.62 -4.23
C ASP A 120 -13.16 -3.55 -2.70
N VAL A 121 -14.23 -3.07 -2.08
CA VAL A 121 -14.37 -2.97 -0.63
C VAL A 121 -14.48 -4.36 -0.01
N GLN A 122 -15.16 -5.30 -0.67
CA GLN A 122 -15.33 -6.66 -0.15
C GLN A 122 -13.99 -7.40 -0.04
N ASP A 123 -13.11 -7.22 -1.03
CA ASP A 123 -11.75 -7.78 -1.01
C ASP A 123 -10.89 -7.15 0.11
N MET A 124 -11.11 -5.87 0.42
CA MET A 124 -10.41 -5.20 1.51
C MET A 124 -10.87 -5.72 2.88
N GLU A 125 -12.18 -5.88 3.09
CA GLU A 125 -12.74 -6.34 4.37
C GLU A 125 -12.26 -7.74 4.76
N LYS A 126 -12.00 -8.61 3.78
CA LYS A 126 -11.43 -9.96 4.02
C LYS A 126 -9.96 -9.94 4.46
N HIS A 127 -9.25 -8.83 4.25
CA HIS A 127 -7.79 -8.73 4.43
C HIS A 127 -7.33 -7.65 5.42
N LEU A 128 -8.24 -6.72 5.79
CA LEU A 128 -8.14 -5.90 7.01
C LEU A 128 -8.30 -6.81 8.22
#